data_AF-A0A3D0ULD0-F1
#
_entry.id   AF-A0A3D0ULD0-F1
#
_cell.length_a   1.000
_cell.length_b   1.000
_cell.length_c   1.000
_cell.angle_alpha   90.00
_cell.angle_beta   90.00
_cell.angle_gamma   90.00
#
_symmetry.space_group_name_H-M   'P 1'
#
loop_
_entity.id
_entity.type
_entity.pdbx_description
1 polymer ?
#
loop_
_entity_poly.entity_id
_entity_poly.type
_entity_poly.pdbx_seq_one_letter_code
_entity_poly.pdbx_strand_id
1 'polypeptide(L)'
;CGKCTPCREGTYWLERVLQRILDGRGQESDIKLLESIATQMQGETLCALGEFATSPVLSTIKHFPEDYRAKINGASSPIGRNEAKMAEVVVAAAEVKAG
;
A
#
# COMPACT_ATOMS: atom_id res chain seq x y z
N CYS A 1 -19.83 1.62 3.41
CA CYS A 1 -21.22 2.09 3.61
C CYS A 1 -21.33 3.48 4.22
N GLY A 2 -20.30 3.99 4.92
CA GLY A 2 -20.29 5.37 5.45
C GLY A 2 -21.03 5.58 6.77
N LYS A 3 -21.54 4.51 7.40
CA LYS A 3 -22.39 4.59 8.61
C LYS A 3 -21.64 5.05 9.87
N CYS A 4 -20.38 4.65 10.06
CA CYS A 4 -19.56 5.11 11.18
C CYS A 4 -18.49 6.09 10.71
N THR A 5 -18.31 7.18 11.46
CA THR A 5 -17.32 8.23 11.21
C THR A 5 -15.89 7.71 11.10
N PRO A 6 -15.36 6.88 12.03
CA PRO A 6 -13.99 6.37 11.91
C PRO A 6 -13.77 5.58 10.61
N CYS A 7 -14.76 4.80 10.17
CA CYS A 7 -14.66 4.10 8.88
C CYS A 7 -14.74 5.07 7.68
N ARG A 8 -15.71 5.99 7.66
CA ARG A 8 -15.93 6.91 6.53
C ARG A 8 -14.77 7.88 6.34
N GLU A 9 -14.36 8.56 7.41
CA GLU A 9 -13.28 9.55 7.34
C GLU A 9 -11.91 8.87 7.32
N GLY A 10 -11.74 7.79 8.09
CA GLY A 10 -10.47 7.07 8.15
C GLY A 10 -10.10 6.44 6.81
N THR A 11 -11.02 5.74 6.14
CA THR A 11 -10.74 5.17 4.80
C THR A 11 -10.45 6.25 3.75
N TYR A 12 -11.14 7.38 3.82
CA TYR A 12 -10.85 8.54 2.96
C TYR A 12 -9.41 9.06 3.16
N TRP A 13 -8.95 9.17 4.41
CA TRP A 13 -7.58 9.60 4.67
C TRP A 13 -6.53 8.54 4.31
N LEU A 14 -6.80 7.26 4.57
CA LEU A 14 -5.93 6.16 4.16
C LEU A 14 -5.68 6.18 2.64
N GLU A 15 -6.74 6.28 1.84
CA GLU A 15 -6.65 6.37 0.37
C GLU A 15 -5.79 7.56 -0.05
N ARG A 16 -6.05 8.76 0.49
CA ARG A 16 -5.34 9.98 0.09
C ARG A 16 -3.85 9.95 0.40
N VAL A 17 -3.49 9.45 1.58
CA VAL A 17 -2.08 9.35 1.98
C VAL A 17 -1.38 8.29 1.14
N LEU A 18 -2.03 7.14 0.90
CA LEU A 18 -1.48 6.10 0.03
C LEU A 18 -1.30 6.60 -1.41
N GLN A 19 -2.28 7.30 -1.97
CA GLN A 19 -2.20 7.86 -3.31
C GLN A 19 -1.06 8.89 -3.44
N ARG A 20 -0.84 9.71 -2.41
CA ARG A 20 0.31 10.63 -2.37
C ARG A 20 1.64 9.89 -2.50
N ILE A 21 1.79 8.76 -1.80
CA ILE A 21 2.97 7.89 -1.92
C ILE A 21 3.07 7.30 -3.33
N LEU A 22 1.96 6.79 -3.88
CA LEU A 22 1.92 6.19 -5.21
C LEU A 22 2.25 7.18 -6.35
N ASP A 23 1.89 8.45 -6.18
CA ASP A 23 2.17 9.54 -7.11
C ASP A 23 3.63 10.04 -7.03
N GLY A 24 4.47 9.43 -6.18
CA GLY A 24 5.86 9.89 -5.97
C GLY A 24 5.96 11.22 -5.22
N ARG A 25 4.88 11.62 -4.53
CA ARG A 25 4.82 12.82 -3.68
C ARG A 25 4.85 12.47 -2.19
N GLY A 26 5.17 11.21 -1.87
CA GLY A 26 5.19 10.69 -0.52
C GLY A 26 6.37 11.20 0.30
N GLN A 27 6.23 11.15 1.62
CA GLN A 27 7.29 11.43 2.59
C GLN A 27 7.38 10.28 3.61
N GLU A 28 8.51 10.13 4.29
CA GLU A 28 8.66 9.08 5.33
C GLU A 28 7.62 9.24 6.47
N SER A 29 7.18 10.47 6.73
CA SER A 29 6.10 10.77 7.67
C SER A 29 4.74 10.18 7.25
N ASP A 30 4.54 9.88 5.97
CA ASP A 30 3.29 9.31 5.44
C ASP A 30 3.09 7.87 5.89
N ILE A 31 4.17 7.12 6.06
CA ILE A 31 4.12 5.74 6.57
C ILE A 31 3.56 5.77 8.01
N LYS A 32 4.09 6.66 8.85
CA LYS A 32 3.60 6.84 10.23
C LYS A 32 2.17 7.37 10.25
N LEU A 33 1.80 8.23 9.30
CA LEU A 33 0.45 8.75 9.19
C LEU A 33 -0.55 7.65 8.83
N LEU A 34 -0.22 6.79 7.85
CA LEU A 34 -1.03 5.62 7.50
C LEU A 34 -1.23 4.69 8.70
N GLU A 35 -0.15 4.37 9.42
CA GLU A 35 -0.20 3.54 10.62
C GLU A 35 -1.08 4.17 11.72
N SER A 36 -0.93 5.49 11.93
CA SER A 36 -1.71 6.22 12.93
C SER A 36 -3.21 6.26 12.61
N ILE A 37 -3.58 6.50 11.34
CA ILE A 37 -4.98 6.48 10.91
C ILE A 37 -5.55 5.07 11.08
N ALA A 38 -4.85 4.04 10.60
CA ALA A 38 -5.32 2.66 10.67
C ALA A 38 -5.51 2.18 12.11
N THR A 39 -4.58 2.52 13.01
CA THR A 39 -4.68 2.16 14.43
C THR A 39 -5.84 2.86 15.13
N GLN A 40 -6.11 4.14 14.81
CA GLN A 40 -7.26 4.88 15.36
C GLN A 40 -8.61 4.35 14.86
N MET A 41 -8.64 3.63 13.74
CA MET A 41 -9.86 3.00 13.23
C MET A 41 -10.13 1.63 13.84
N GLN A 42 -9.09 0.89 14.27
CA GLN A 42 -9.25 -0.45 14.85
C GLN A 42 -10.08 -0.40 16.13
N GLY A 43 -11.04 -1.32 16.27
CA GLY A 43 -11.95 -1.37 17.43
C GLY A 43 -13.03 -0.28 17.48
N GLU A 44 -12.91 0.80 16.71
CA GLU A 44 -13.82 1.95 16.74
C GLU A 44 -14.92 1.93 15.66
N THR A 45 -15.02 0.84 14.89
CA THR A 45 -15.98 0.73 13.77
C THR A 45 -17.15 -0.19 14.09
N LEU A 46 -18.31 0.09 13.49
CA LEU A 46 -19.56 -0.65 13.74
C LEU A 46 -19.61 -2.07 13.16
N CYS A 47 -18.72 -2.40 12.22
CA CYS A 47 -18.74 -3.68 11.52
C CYS A 47 -17.34 -4.09 11.06
N ALA A 48 -17.17 -5.37 10.74
CA ALA A 48 -15.88 -5.96 10.35
C ALA A 48 -15.20 -5.31 9.12
N LEU A 49 -15.93 -4.57 8.28
CA LEU A 49 -15.34 -3.87 7.15
C LEU A 49 -14.27 -2.85 7.57
N GLY A 50 -14.43 -2.23 8.75
CA GLY A 50 -13.41 -1.31 9.27
C GLY A 50 -12.08 -2.02 9.52
N GLU A 51 -12.14 -3.19 10.16
CA GLU A 51 -10.95 -4.02 10.41
C GLU A 51 -10.32 -4.54 9.10
N PHE A 52 -11.16 -4.90 8.12
CA PHE A 52 -10.68 -5.31 6.80
C PHE A 52 -10.01 -4.17 6.01
N ALA A 53 -10.36 -2.92 6.29
CA ALA A 53 -9.71 -1.76 5.67
C ALA A 53 -8.37 -1.42 6.33
N THR A 54 -8.21 -1.65 7.64
CA THR A 54 -7.00 -1.29 8.41
C THR A 54 -5.95 -2.39 8.41
N SER A 55 -6.37 -3.66 8.50
CA SER A 55 -5.48 -4.81 8.58
C SER A 55 -4.44 -4.89 7.44
N PRO A 56 -4.80 -4.66 6.15
CA PRO A 56 -3.82 -4.67 5.07
C PRO A 56 -2.80 -3.54 5.19
N VAL A 57 -3.22 -2.34 5.61
CA VAL A 57 -2.33 -1.18 5.78
C VAL A 57 -1.27 -1.47 6.84
N LEU A 58 -1.70 -1.95 8.01
CA LEU A 58 -0.78 -2.26 9.11
C LEU A 58 0.15 -3.43 8.75
N SER A 59 -0.40 -4.47 8.13
CA SER A 59 0.38 -5.65 7.72
C SER A 59 1.47 -5.28 6.70
N THR A 60 1.12 -4.50 5.69
CA THR A 60 2.07 -4.11 4.63
C THR A 60 3.15 -3.16 5.14
N ILE A 61 2.82 -2.22 6.03
CA ILE A 61 3.82 -1.39 6.70
C ILE A 61 4.78 -2.24 7.55
N LYS A 62 4.24 -3.21 8.30
CA LYS A 62 5.04 -4.08 9.18
C LYS A 62 5.97 -5.00 8.40
N HIS A 63 5.48 -5.62 7.33
CA HIS A 63 6.21 -6.67 6.62
C HIS A 63 6.99 -6.16 5.42
N PHE A 64 6.57 -5.04 4.83
CA PHE A 64 7.15 -4.48 3.61
C PHE A 64 7.45 -2.98 3.72
N PRO A 65 8.09 -2.51 4.81
CA PRO A 65 8.37 -1.07 4.97
C PRO A 65 9.30 -0.53 3.88
N GLU A 66 10.23 -1.37 3.39
CA GLU A 66 11.18 -0.99 2.34
C GLU A 66 10.50 -0.70 1.00
N ASP A 67 9.31 -1.27 0.76
CA ASP A 67 8.55 -1.00 -0.46
C ASP A 67 7.97 0.41 -0.47
N TYR A 68 7.48 0.88 0.70
CA TYR A 68 7.04 2.25 0.88
C TYR A 68 8.22 3.22 0.70
N ARG A 69 9.36 2.94 1.35
CA ARG A 69 10.56 3.78 1.21
C ARG A 69 11.08 3.82 -0.21
N ALA A 70 11.12 2.68 -0.89
CA ALA A 70 11.51 2.61 -2.29
C ALA A 70 10.60 3.49 -3.15
N LYS A 71 9.28 3.39 -2.95
CA LYS A 71 8.32 4.21 -3.70
C LYS A 71 8.47 5.71 -3.42
N ILE A 72 8.70 6.09 -2.16
CA ILE A 72 8.96 7.47 -1.74
C ILE A 72 10.25 8.00 -2.38
N ASN A 73 11.30 7.20 -2.41
CA ASN A 73 12.62 7.59 -2.93
C ASN A 73 12.73 7.47 -4.47
N GLY A 74 11.67 7.03 -5.16
CA GLY A 74 11.69 6.77 -6.61
C GLY A 74 12.54 5.56 -7.01
N ALA A 75 12.85 4.66 -6.07
CA ALA A 75 13.59 3.42 -6.31
C ALA A 75 12.65 2.24 -6.61
N SER A 76 13.17 1.19 -7.24
CA SER A 76 12.43 -0.06 -7.45
C SER A 76 12.15 -0.75 -6.10
N SER A 77 10.88 -1.09 -5.82
CA SER A 77 10.52 -1.84 -4.60
C SER A 77 11.18 -3.24 -4.61
N PRO A 78 11.66 -3.72 -3.46
CA PRO A 78 12.16 -5.09 -3.30
C PRO A 78 11.25 -6.19 -3.83
N ILE A 79 9.93 -6.09 -3.66
CA ILE A 79 8.95 -7.08 -4.13
C ILE A 79 8.63 -6.84 -5.61
N GLY A 80 8.49 -5.59 -6.03
CA GLY A 80 8.28 -5.23 -7.44
C GLY A 80 9.44 -5.60 -8.35
N ARG A 81 10.66 -5.81 -7.80
CA ARG A 81 11.79 -6.39 -8.54
C ARG A 81 11.49 -7.80 -9.06
N ASN A 82 10.74 -8.61 -8.33
CA ASN A 82 10.39 -9.95 -8.81
C ASN A 82 9.29 -9.90 -9.87
N GLU A 83 8.32 -9.00 -9.76
CA GLU A 83 7.30 -8.83 -10.83
C GLU A 83 7.90 -8.25 -12.11
N ALA A 84 8.75 -7.23 -12.01
CA ALA A 84 9.46 -6.66 -13.16
C ALA A 84 10.39 -7.70 -13.81
N LYS A 85 11.11 -8.48 -13.01
CA LYS A 85 11.98 -9.56 -13.50
C LYS A 85 11.19 -10.74 -14.04
N MET A 86 9.99 -11.03 -13.52
CA MET A 86 9.08 -12.02 -14.09
C MET A 86 8.48 -11.56 -15.41
N ALA A 87 8.08 -10.29 -15.51
CA ALA A 87 7.66 -9.70 -16.78
C ALA A 87 8.80 -9.75 -17.81
N GLU A 88 10.03 -9.40 -17.43
CA GLU A 88 11.22 -9.47 -18.30
C GLU A 88 11.55 -10.91 -18.73
N VAL A 89 11.51 -11.88 -17.81
CA VAL A 89 11.73 -13.31 -18.12
C VAL A 89 10.62 -13.88 -19.01
N VAL A 90 9.36 -13.48 -18.79
CA VAL A 90 8.22 -13.93 -19.63
C VAL A 90 8.32 -13.34 -21.03
N VAL A 91 8.73 -12.07 -21.16
CA VAL A 91 9.00 -11.43 -22.45
C VAL A 91 10.17 -12.12 -23.16
N ALA A 92 11.30 -12.33 -22.47
CA ALA A 92 12.46 -13.03 -23.03
C ALA A 92 12.14 -14.48 -23.44
N ALA A 93 11.33 -15.19 -22.64
CA ALA A 93 10.89 -16.55 -22.97
C ALA A 93 9.91 -16.60 -24.17
N ALA A 94 9.15 -15.54 -24.40
CA ALA A 94 8.28 -15.41 -25.57
C ALA A 94 9.08 -15.17 -26.86
N GLU A 95 10.16 -14.38 -26.78
CA GLU A 95 11.06 -14.11 -27.91
C GLU A 95 11.85 -15.37 -28.35
N VAL A 96 12.25 -16.23 -27.40
CA VAL A 96 12.95 -17.51 -27.69
C VAL A 96 12.06 -18.53 -28.42
N LYS A 97 10.72 -18.44 -28.29
CA LYS A 97 9.77 -19.32 -29.01
C LYS A 97 9.40 -18.81 -30.42
N ALA A 98 9.77 -17.58 -30.76
CA ALA A 98 9.45 -16.94 -32.02
C ALA A 98 10.56 -17.05 -33.09
N GLY A 99 11.70 -17.67 -32.75
CA GLY A 99 12.79 -18.02 -33.66
C GLY A 99 12.98 -19.53 -33.75
#